data_AF-A0A367JA54-F1
#
_entry.id   AF-A0A367JA54-F1
#
_cell.length_a   1.000
_cell.length_b   1.000
_cell.length_c   1.000
_cell.angle_alpha   90.00
_cell.angle_beta   90.00
_cell.angle_gamma   90.00
#
_symmetry.space_group_name_H-M   'P 1'
#
loop_
_entity.id
_entity.type
_entity.pdbx_description
1 polymer ?
#
loop_
_entity_poly.entity_id
_entity_poly.type
_entity_poly.pdbx_seq_one_letter_code
_entity_poly.pdbx_strand_id
1 'polypeptide(L)'
;MTDLTTHIPTSELSTCTPVLRNQPVSKIENYDPTTYKTLAFYKFHDFTQSQLEELREKLLIDLGELGIVGRIYISKEGINAQMACPEECLPKLQEYVENSIKPLVGGDLMDLNLGTEHGKRSFRALHVRIRKQLIVDGLDPSSYDLNNVPSHLSPAEWHEKLTTYEKQHGKKPILIDMRNHYESNIGFFEGAIRPDADTYKDCIKAMNEICAEVPKDEEIFMYCTGGIRCTKAGAILQSASGFKKVHLVDGGITAYGRWIAEQEDKESLFKGKNFTFDARMGEKITDDVFGKCQICGQPCNRYQNCSHSSCNILMLCCPSCSAQFLNTCARLKCYDTVHEFVNSASEHFKPDGPVMVNGVRAFVKQGEKNMDKESSRVVIGKQGVKCDNEHNRRIRAIEVLGEPGEVLKEWAKAGRDLPPKPDVTMNSEI
;
A
#
# COMPACT_ATOMS: atom_id res chain seq x y z
N MET A 1 -56.92 -53.65 3.10
CA MET A 1 -58.00 -52.80 3.63
C MET A 1 -57.40 -52.10 4.85
N THR A 2 -57.06 -50.82 4.90
CA THR A 2 -57.40 -49.57 4.19
C THR A 2 -56.18 -48.66 4.40
N ASP A 3 -55.48 -48.21 3.35
CA ASP A 3 -55.67 -46.90 2.69
C ASP A 3 -55.40 -45.68 3.60
N LEU A 4 -54.31 -44.95 3.34
CA LEU A 4 -54.31 -43.52 2.99
C LEU A 4 -52.88 -42.95 2.91
N THR A 5 -52.51 -42.67 1.67
CA THR A 5 -51.39 -41.88 1.20
C THR A 5 -51.48 -40.42 1.67
N THR A 6 -50.41 -39.90 2.26
CA THR A 6 -50.15 -38.45 2.34
C THR A 6 -48.80 -38.16 1.70
N HIS A 7 -48.85 -37.60 0.50
CA HIS A 7 -47.71 -36.99 -0.17
C HIS A 7 -47.29 -35.72 0.60
N ILE A 8 -46.06 -35.68 1.10
CA ILE A 8 -45.37 -34.44 1.46
C ILE A 8 -44.20 -34.28 0.48
N PRO A 9 -44.12 -33.17 -0.26
CA PRO A 9 -43.10 -32.99 -1.28
C PRO A 9 -41.74 -32.73 -0.62
N THR A 10 -40.77 -33.59 -0.96
CA THR A 10 -39.34 -33.33 -0.79
C THR A 10 -38.95 -32.16 -1.70
N SER A 11 -38.82 -30.96 -1.13
CA SER A 11 -38.12 -29.84 -1.77
C SER A 11 -36.87 -29.51 -0.97
N GLU A 12 -35.77 -30.00 -1.55
CA GLU A 12 -34.43 -29.39 -1.59
C GLU A 12 -33.77 -28.99 -0.27
N LEU A 13 -32.92 -29.91 0.21
CA LEU A 13 -31.75 -29.57 1.01
C LEU A 13 -30.99 -28.42 0.34
N SER A 14 -30.97 -27.28 1.02
CA SER A 14 -30.03 -26.18 0.78
C SER A 14 -28.61 -26.73 0.79
N THR A 15 -28.05 -26.92 -0.40
CA THR A 15 -26.66 -27.25 -0.58
C THR A 15 -25.87 -25.97 -0.32
N CYS A 16 -25.27 -25.89 0.88
CA CYS A 16 -24.22 -24.93 1.20
C CYS A 16 -23.18 -24.97 0.07
N THR A 17 -23.21 -23.95 -0.80
CA THR A 17 -22.24 -23.82 -1.86
C THR A 17 -20.93 -23.38 -1.19
N PRO A 18 -19.83 -24.13 -1.35
CA PRO A 18 -18.56 -23.73 -0.77
C PRO A 18 -18.14 -22.41 -1.43
N VAL A 19 -17.99 -21.36 -0.63
CA VAL A 19 -17.46 -20.06 -1.05
C VAL A 19 -16.08 -20.29 -1.67
N LEU A 20 -16.04 -20.32 -3.01
CA LEU A 20 -14.83 -20.49 -3.79
C LEU A 20 -13.86 -19.35 -3.43
N ARG A 21 -12.64 -19.73 -3.00
CA ARG A 21 -11.55 -18.79 -2.72
C ARG A 21 -11.37 -17.84 -3.91
N ASN A 22 -11.53 -16.54 -3.65
CA ASN A 22 -11.15 -15.41 -4.52
C ASN A 22 -12.14 -14.97 -5.61
N GLN A 23 -13.45 -15.15 -5.47
CA GLN A 23 -14.38 -14.34 -6.27
C GLN A 23 -14.56 -12.94 -5.65
N PRO A 24 -14.55 -11.86 -6.46
CA PRO A 24 -14.91 -10.53 -5.98
C PRO A 24 -16.36 -10.55 -5.51
N VAL A 25 -16.59 -10.28 -4.22
CA VAL A 25 -17.92 -10.25 -3.60
C VAL A 25 -18.63 -8.91 -3.85
N SER A 26 -18.11 -8.06 -4.73
CA SER A 26 -18.85 -6.84 -5.10
C SER A 26 -20.04 -7.22 -5.97
N LYS A 27 -21.23 -7.29 -5.36
CA LYS A 27 -22.52 -7.41 -6.07
C LYS A 27 -22.87 -6.16 -6.89
N ILE A 28 -22.01 -5.15 -6.87
CA ILE A 28 -22.20 -3.95 -7.67
C ILE A 28 -21.42 -4.07 -8.97
N GLU A 29 -22.00 -4.81 -9.92
CA GLU A 29 -21.66 -4.65 -11.34
C GLU A 29 -22.17 -3.25 -11.76
N ASN A 30 -21.28 -2.43 -12.34
CA ASN A 30 -21.57 -1.10 -12.92
C ASN A 30 -21.73 0.09 -11.97
N TYR A 31 -21.19 0.04 -10.75
CA TYR A 31 -21.03 1.25 -9.95
C TYR A 31 -19.60 1.74 -10.03
N ASP A 32 -19.38 2.72 -10.90
CA ASP A 32 -18.23 3.59 -10.85
C ASP A 32 -18.70 4.92 -10.25
N PRO A 33 -18.64 5.08 -8.92
CA PRO A 33 -18.73 6.40 -8.30
C PRO A 33 -17.76 7.31 -9.03
N THR A 34 -18.17 8.54 -9.32
CA THR A 34 -17.27 9.51 -9.95
C THR A 34 -16.00 9.75 -9.13
N THR A 35 -16.04 9.47 -7.81
CA THR A 35 -14.91 9.60 -6.89
C THR A 35 -14.93 8.56 -5.77
N TYR A 36 -13.77 7.95 -5.49
CA TYR A 36 -13.52 7.17 -4.27
C TYR A 36 -12.69 7.97 -3.27
N LYS A 37 -13.04 7.84 -1.97
CA LYS A 37 -12.21 8.27 -0.84
C LYS A 37 -11.39 7.10 -0.33
N THR A 38 -10.08 7.28 -0.33
CA THR A 38 -9.15 6.33 0.29
C THR A 38 -9.07 6.57 1.78
N LEU A 39 -9.10 5.51 2.57
CA LEU A 39 -9.00 5.57 4.01
C LEU A 39 -8.32 4.34 4.58
N ALA A 40 -7.76 4.49 5.78
CA ALA A 40 -7.19 3.41 6.55
C ALA A 40 -7.60 3.49 8.02
N PHE A 41 -7.63 2.34 8.68
CA PHE A 41 -7.77 2.24 10.13
C PHE A 41 -7.12 0.95 10.62
N TYR A 42 -6.78 0.90 11.91
CA TYR A 42 -6.35 -0.31 12.56
C TYR A 42 -6.73 -0.31 14.03
N LYS A 43 -6.75 -1.49 14.63
CA LYS A 43 -6.88 -1.67 16.07
C LYS A 43 -6.19 -2.97 16.47
N PHE A 44 -5.35 -2.89 17.50
CA PHE A 44 -4.90 -4.08 18.21
C PHE A 44 -5.98 -4.48 19.22
N HIS A 45 -6.47 -5.72 19.08
CA HIS A 45 -7.53 -6.30 19.91
C HIS A 45 -7.44 -7.82 19.82
N ASP A 46 -7.60 -8.50 20.94
CA ASP A 46 -7.50 -9.96 21.00
C ASP A 46 -8.73 -10.61 20.39
N PHE A 47 -8.52 -11.38 19.32
CA PHE A 47 -9.55 -12.19 18.68
C PHE A 47 -9.28 -13.68 18.84
N THR A 48 -10.34 -14.43 19.15
CA THR A 48 -10.34 -15.88 19.02
C THR A 48 -10.44 -16.31 17.55
N GLN A 49 -10.14 -17.57 17.26
CA GLN A 49 -10.19 -18.07 15.88
C GLN A 49 -11.60 -18.04 15.29
N SER A 50 -12.65 -18.34 16.06
CA SER A 50 -14.04 -18.29 15.56
C SER A 50 -14.47 -16.85 15.26
N GLN A 51 -14.13 -15.89 16.14
CA GLN A 51 -14.41 -14.47 15.91
C GLN A 51 -13.76 -13.96 14.62
N LEU A 52 -12.54 -14.42 14.27
CA LEU A 52 -11.89 -14.04 13.02
C LEU A 52 -12.62 -14.56 11.79
N GLU A 53 -13.17 -15.77 11.84
CA GLU A 53 -13.90 -16.37 10.73
C GLU A 53 -15.23 -15.64 10.49
N GLU A 54 -15.97 -15.38 11.56
CA GLU A 54 -17.22 -14.60 11.54
C GLU A 54 -16.97 -13.16 11.08
N LEU A 55 -15.95 -12.49 11.63
CA LEU A 55 -15.58 -11.12 11.25
C LEU A 55 -15.18 -11.05 9.77
N ARG A 56 -14.46 -12.05 9.25
CA ARG A 56 -14.07 -12.10 7.85
C ARG A 56 -15.27 -12.15 6.92
N GLU A 57 -16.23 -13.02 7.23
CA GLU A 57 -17.44 -13.18 6.43
C GLU A 57 -18.29 -11.91 6.47
N LYS A 58 -18.52 -11.38 7.68
CA LYS A 58 -19.25 -10.13 7.89
C LYS A 58 -18.65 -8.96 7.11
N LEU A 59 -17.34 -8.74 7.22
CA LEU A 59 -16.64 -7.67 6.49
C LEU A 59 -16.72 -7.84 4.97
N LEU A 60 -16.68 -9.07 4.44
CA LEU A 60 -16.78 -9.31 2.99
C LEU A 60 -18.18 -8.98 2.46
N ILE A 61 -19.23 -9.34 3.20
CA ILE A 61 -20.61 -9.10 2.83
C ILE A 61 -20.91 -7.60 2.95
N ASP A 62 -20.79 -7.04 4.15
CA ASP A 62 -21.26 -5.69 4.46
C ASP A 62 -20.51 -4.62 3.64
N LEU A 63 -19.17 -4.72 3.58
CA LEU A 63 -18.37 -3.76 2.81
C LEU A 63 -18.52 -4.00 1.29
N GLY A 64 -18.79 -5.23 0.88
CA GLY A 64 -19.09 -5.57 -0.51
C GLY A 64 -20.39 -4.92 -1.01
N GLU A 65 -21.41 -4.85 -0.15
CA GLU A 65 -22.68 -4.17 -0.42
C GLU A 65 -22.53 -2.64 -0.51
N LEU A 66 -21.55 -2.07 0.18
CA LEU A 66 -21.19 -0.64 0.08
C LEU A 66 -20.25 -0.32 -1.11
N GLY A 67 -19.89 -1.32 -1.93
CA GLY A 67 -18.98 -1.11 -3.06
C GLY A 67 -17.54 -0.79 -2.65
N ILE A 68 -17.19 -1.06 -1.40
CA ILE A 68 -15.87 -0.78 -0.82
C ILE A 68 -14.88 -1.80 -1.35
N VAL A 69 -13.67 -1.32 -1.61
CA VAL A 69 -12.58 -2.11 -2.17
C VAL A 69 -11.33 -1.85 -1.37
N GLY A 70 -10.42 -2.82 -1.27
CA GLY A 70 -9.33 -2.65 -0.33
C GLY A 70 -8.72 -3.96 0.14
N ARG A 71 -7.85 -3.83 1.13
CA ARG A 71 -7.23 -4.94 1.82
C ARG A 71 -7.45 -4.76 3.31
N ILE A 72 -8.09 -5.76 3.90
CA ILE A 72 -8.27 -5.87 5.33
C ILE A 72 -7.55 -7.13 5.79
N TYR A 73 -6.60 -6.95 6.69
CA TYR A 73 -5.95 -8.03 7.41
C TYR A 73 -6.56 -8.10 8.80
N ILE A 74 -6.98 -9.29 9.18
CA ILE A 74 -7.39 -9.60 10.53
C ILE A 74 -6.47 -10.71 11.05
N SER A 75 -6.20 -10.70 12.34
CA SER A 75 -5.39 -11.71 13.01
C SER A 75 -5.77 -11.76 14.48
N LYS A 76 -5.22 -12.71 15.22
CA LYS A 76 -5.50 -12.80 16.67
C LYS A 76 -5.13 -11.53 17.44
N GLU A 77 -4.22 -10.72 16.91
CA GLU A 77 -3.82 -9.44 17.52
C GLU A 77 -4.65 -8.23 17.03
N GLY A 78 -5.61 -8.39 16.12
CA GLY A 78 -6.52 -7.29 15.76
C GLY A 78 -6.93 -7.19 14.29
N ILE A 79 -7.18 -5.96 13.83
CA ILE A 79 -7.60 -5.59 12.47
C ILE A 79 -6.74 -4.46 11.90
N ASN A 80 -6.42 -4.53 10.61
CA ASN A 80 -5.74 -3.50 9.83
C ASN A 80 -6.40 -3.38 8.46
N ALA A 81 -6.88 -2.19 8.11
CA ALA A 81 -7.63 -1.95 6.90
C ALA A 81 -7.05 -0.79 6.10
N GLN A 82 -6.92 -1.00 4.79
CA GLN A 82 -6.64 0.02 3.80
C GLN A 82 -7.64 -0.15 2.67
N MET A 83 -8.48 0.85 2.44
CA MET A 83 -9.61 0.72 1.52
C MET A 83 -9.87 2.01 0.74
N ALA A 84 -10.66 1.88 -0.30
CA ALA A 84 -11.28 2.97 -1.03
C ALA A 84 -12.79 2.76 -0.97
N CYS A 85 -13.49 3.79 -0.51
CA CYS A 85 -14.94 3.83 -0.35
C CYS A 85 -15.53 4.79 -1.40
N PRO A 86 -16.61 4.43 -2.10
CA PRO A 86 -17.41 5.40 -2.85
C PRO A 86 -17.71 6.62 -1.97
N GLU A 87 -17.50 7.83 -2.48
CA GLU A 87 -17.66 9.07 -1.69
C GLU A 87 -19.06 9.18 -1.06
N GLU A 88 -20.10 8.84 -1.80
CA GLU A 88 -21.49 8.81 -1.37
C GLU A 88 -21.83 7.70 -0.37
N CYS A 89 -20.98 6.67 -0.26
CA CYS A 89 -21.12 5.61 0.75
C CYS A 89 -20.33 5.93 2.03
N LEU A 90 -19.54 6.99 2.06
CA LEU A 90 -18.71 7.33 3.22
C LEU A 90 -19.53 7.51 4.52
N PRO A 91 -20.70 8.19 4.53
CA PRO A 91 -21.51 8.30 5.74
C PRO A 91 -22.01 6.94 6.25
N LYS A 92 -22.41 6.04 5.34
CA LYS A 92 -22.83 4.68 5.68
C LYS A 92 -21.68 3.85 6.23
N LEU A 93 -20.47 4.03 5.70
CA LEU A 93 -19.27 3.40 6.23
C LEU A 93 -18.94 3.92 7.63
N GLN A 94 -19.05 5.22 7.88
CA GLN A 94 -18.82 5.80 9.20
C GLN A 94 -19.81 5.22 10.22
N GLU A 95 -21.11 5.16 9.87
CA GLU A 95 -22.13 4.53 10.69
C GLU A 95 -21.85 3.04 10.93
N TYR A 96 -21.46 2.31 9.89
CA TYR A 96 -21.08 0.90 10.01
C TYR A 96 -19.89 0.70 10.94
N VAL A 97 -18.87 1.55 10.85
CA VAL A 97 -17.70 1.50 11.73
C VAL A 97 -18.11 1.77 13.17
N GLU A 98 -18.95 2.77 13.42
CA GLU A 98 -19.44 3.12 14.75
C GLU A 98 -20.29 2.00 15.38
N ASN A 99 -21.25 1.48 14.60
CA ASN A 99 -22.28 0.58 15.14
C ASN A 99 -21.90 -0.90 15.04
N SER A 100 -21.00 -1.28 14.14
CA SER A 100 -20.61 -2.68 13.92
C SER A 100 -19.15 -2.97 14.25
N ILE A 101 -18.20 -2.12 13.85
CA ILE A 101 -16.77 -2.44 14.03
C ILE A 101 -16.29 -2.07 15.43
N LYS A 102 -16.55 -0.85 15.91
CA LYS A 102 -16.13 -0.39 17.24
C LYS A 102 -16.56 -1.36 18.34
N PRO A 103 -17.83 -1.81 18.43
CA PRO A 103 -18.26 -2.76 19.46
C PRO A 103 -17.47 -4.09 19.43
N LEU A 104 -17.07 -4.56 18.25
CA LEU A 104 -16.31 -5.80 18.09
C LEU A 104 -14.83 -5.66 18.49
N VAL A 105 -14.30 -4.45 18.60
CA VAL A 105 -12.88 -4.19 18.90
C VAL A 105 -12.68 -3.45 20.23
N GLY A 106 -13.70 -3.48 21.10
CA GLY A 106 -13.65 -2.86 22.44
C GLY A 106 -14.02 -1.38 22.48
N GLY A 107 -14.76 -0.86 21.51
CA GLY A 107 -15.31 0.51 21.48
C GLY A 107 -14.34 1.56 20.93
N ASP A 108 -13.04 1.41 21.21
CA ASP A 108 -12.03 2.40 20.83
C ASP A 108 -11.37 2.05 19.49
N LEU A 109 -11.73 2.76 18.43
CA LEU A 109 -11.06 2.71 17.13
C LEU A 109 -10.62 4.12 16.74
N MET A 110 -9.41 4.25 16.17
CA MET A 110 -8.96 5.51 15.60
C MET A 110 -9.96 6.03 14.55
N ASP A 111 -10.05 7.35 14.39
CA ASP A 111 -10.82 7.93 13.29
C ASP A 111 -10.33 7.41 11.95
N LEU A 112 -11.26 7.29 11.00
CA LEU A 112 -10.94 6.85 9.64
C LEU A 112 -9.93 7.83 9.02
N ASN A 113 -8.72 7.33 8.81
CA ASN A 113 -7.62 8.14 8.30
C ASN A 113 -7.77 8.32 6.80
N LEU A 114 -8.51 9.35 6.41
CA LEU A 114 -8.73 9.74 5.02
C LEU A 114 -7.42 10.20 4.39
N GLY A 115 -7.09 9.63 3.23
CA GLY A 115 -5.95 10.06 2.41
C GLY A 115 -6.13 11.49 1.90
N THR A 116 -5.05 12.13 1.46
CA THR A 116 -5.08 13.50 0.94
C THR A 116 -5.41 13.58 -0.55
N GLU A 117 -5.19 12.50 -1.29
CA GLU A 117 -5.50 12.40 -2.72
C GLU A 117 -6.68 11.45 -2.95
N HIS A 118 -7.68 11.91 -3.71
CA HIS A 118 -8.92 11.19 -4.01
C HIS A 118 -9.14 11.11 -5.52
N GLY A 119 -9.91 10.11 -5.97
CA GLY A 119 -10.19 9.96 -7.39
C GLY A 119 -10.57 8.53 -7.74
N LYS A 120 -9.92 7.98 -8.77
CA LYS A 120 -10.20 6.63 -9.27
C LYS A 120 -9.92 5.55 -8.22
N ARG A 121 -10.63 4.44 -8.37
CA ARG A 121 -10.55 3.26 -7.50
C ARG A 121 -9.10 2.80 -7.27
N SER A 122 -8.57 3.00 -6.05
CA SER A 122 -7.17 2.70 -5.71
C SER A 122 -6.88 1.21 -5.46
N PHE A 123 -7.93 0.37 -5.41
CA PHE A 123 -7.83 -1.08 -5.23
C PHE A 123 -8.71 -1.83 -6.23
N ARG A 124 -8.22 -2.95 -6.77
CA ARG A 124 -8.98 -3.74 -7.75
C ARG A 124 -10.19 -4.45 -7.16
N ALA A 125 -10.12 -4.92 -5.93
CA ALA A 125 -11.17 -5.68 -5.27
C ALA A 125 -11.05 -5.54 -3.75
N LEU A 126 -12.12 -5.92 -3.03
CA LEU A 126 -12.07 -6.14 -1.60
C LEU A 126 -11.42 -7.49 -1.29
N HIS A 127 -10.44 -7.47 -0.40
CA HIS A 127 -9.82 -8.67 0.14
C HIS A 127 -9.81 -8.61 1.67
N VAL A 128 -10.48 -9.55 2.32
CA VAL A 128 -10.37 -9.76 3.77
C VAL A 128 -9.61 -11.06 4.01
N ARG A 129 -8.46 -10.97 4.68
CA ARG A 129 -7.53 -12.09 4.88
C ARG A 129 -7.19 -12.26 6.35
N ILE A 130 -7.41 -13.46 6.86
CA ILE A 130 -6.86 -13.89 8.15
C ILE A 130 -5.34 -14.09 7.96
N ARG A 131 -4.56 -13.42 8.79
CA ARG A 131 -3.09 -13.47 8.83
C ARG A 131 -2.63 -13.95 10.21
N LYS A 132 -1.36 -14.39 10.28
CA LYS A 132 -0.73 -14.72 11.56
C LYS A 132 -0.55 -13.48 12.45
N GLN A 133 -0.16 -12.37 11.82
CA GLN A 133 0.00 -11.05 12.43
C GLN A 133 -0.51 -10.00 11.44
N LEU A 134 -0.97 -8.85 11.94
CA LEU A 134 -1.34 -7.69 11.11
C LEU A 134 -0.12 -7.14 10.38
N ILE A 135 1.02 -7.14 11.07
CA ILE A 135 2.34 -6.75 10.56
C ILE A 135 3.38 -7.66 11.18
N VAL A 136 4.26 -8.22 10.35
CA VAL A 136 5.27 -9.19 10.77
C VAL A 136 6.48 -8.48 11.36
N ASP A 137 6.61 -8.50 12.69
CA ASP A 137 7.73 -7.95 13.47
C ASP A 137 8.93 -8.92 13.56
N GLY A 138 8.70 -10.23 13.44
CA GLY A 138 9.75 -11.24 13.52
C GLY A 138 10.26 -11.57 14.92
N LEU A 139 9.55 -11.15 15.96
CA LEU A 139 9.79 -11.45 17.36
C LEU A 139 8.86 -12.58 17.84
N ASP A 140 9.14 -13.09 19.04
CA ASP A 140 8.20 -13.94 19.76
C ASP A 140 7.04 -13.05 20.29
N PRO A 141 5.77 -13.33 19.98
CA PRO A 141 4.64 -12.55 20.50
C PRO A 141 4.56 -12.47 22.03
N SER A 142 5.20 -13.38 22.76
CA SER A 142 5.27 -13.35 24.23
C SER A 142 6.38 -12.42 24.78
N SER A 143 7.23 -11.88 23.91
CA SER A 143 8.35 -11.01 24.30
C SER A 143 7.98 -9.52 24.45
N TYR A 144 6.76 -9.15 24.11
CA TYR A 144 6.27 -7.76 24.20
C TYR A 144 4.77 -7.75 24.54
N ASP A 145 4.28 -6.61 25.02
CA ASP A 145 2.87 -6.44 25.40
C ASP A 145 2.26 -5.26 24.64
N LEU A 146 1.29 -5.56 23.77
CA LEU A 146 0.57 -4.59 22.94
C LEU A 146 -0.42 -3.71 23.73
N ASN A 147 -0.68 -4.03 25.00
CA ASN A 147 -1.45 -3.16 25.90
C ASN A 147 -0.64 -1.97 26.39
N ASN A 148 0.69 -1.97 26.20
CA ASN A 148 1.48 -0.76 26.37
C ASN A 148 1.16 0.18 25.20
N VAL A 149 0.38 1.21 25.49
CA VAL A 149 -0.03 2.21 24.51
C VAL A 149 0.95 3.39 24.60
N PRO A 150 1.78 3.62 23.55
CA PRO A 150 2.64 4.79 23.49
C PRO A 150 1.82 6.08 23.51
N SER A 151 2.48 7.22 23.74
CA SER A 151 1.82 8.52 23.66
C SER A 151 1.51 8.84 22.18
N HIS A 152 0.23 9.04 21.87
CA HIS A 152 -0.22 9.56 20.57
C HIS A 152 -0.36 11.08 20.67
N LEU A 153 0.44 11.80 19.89
CA LEU A 153 0.37 13.25 19.74
C LEU A 153 -0.48 13.58 18.51
N SER A 154 -1.41 14.53 18.63
CA SER A 154 -2.06 15.08 17.45
C SER A 154 -1.03 15.68 16.48
N PRO A 155 -1.34 15.81 15.18
CA PRO A 155 -0.44 16.47 14.22
C PRO A 155 0.11 17.82 14.67
N ALA A 156 -0.72 18.65 15.33
CA ALA A 156 -0.31 19.94 15.86
C ALA A 156 0.67 19.83 17.03
N GLU A 157 0.39 18.96 18.00
CA GLU A 157 1.30 18.70 19.13
C GLU A 157 2.61 18.08 18.66
N TRP A 158 2.55 17.15 17.70
CA TRP A 158 3.73 16.55 17.08
C TRP A 158 4.61 17.61 16.42
N HIS A 159 4.02 18.49 15.61
CA HIS A 159 4.73 19.58 14.95
C HIS A 159 5.39 20.49 15.98
N GLU A 160 4.63 21.01 16.94
CA GLU A 160 5.13 21.97 17.93
C GLU A 160 6.24 21.36 18.78
N LYS A 161 6.06 20.10 19.22
CA LYS A 161 7.03 19.41 20.06
C LYS A 161 8.34 19.17 19.32
N LEU A 162 8.32 18.76 18.05
CA LEU A 162 9.54 18.58 17.27
C LEU A 162 10.23 19.91 16.95
N THR A 163 9.47 20.96 16.58
CA THR A 163 10.01 22.28 16.26
C THR A 163 10.71 22.94 17.45
N THR A 164 10.16 22.76 18.66
CA THR A 164 10.72 23.37 19.87
C THR A 164 11.70 22.49 20.63
N TYR A 165 11.84 21.20 20.25
CA TYR A 165 12.62 20.22 20.99
C TYR A 165 14.08 20.65 21.20
N GLU A 166 14.77 21.04 20.13
CA GLU A 166 16.19 21.40 20.22
C GLU A 166 16.44 22.63 21.08
N LYS A 167 15.53 23.62 21.01
CA LYS A 167 15.58 24.81 21.88
C LYS A 167 15.34 24.47 23.35
N GLN A 168 14.44 23.52 23.63
CA GLN A 168 14.08 23.13 25.00
C GLN A 168 15.11 22.19 25.64
N HIS A 169 15.72 21.31 24.85
CA HIS A 169 16.58 20.23 25.35
C HIS A 169 18.06 20.37 24.97
N GLY A 170 18.42 21.33 24.12
CA GLY A 170 19.80 21.58 23.67
C GLY A 170 20.35 20.50 22.72
N LYS A 171 19.48 19.65 22.16
CA LYS A 171 19.84 18.55 21.26
C LYS A 171 18.66 18.19 20.34
N LYS A 172 18.94 17.54 19.22
CA LYS A 172 17.91 17.05 18.30
C LYS A 172 17.09 15.89 18.90
N PRO A 173 15.80 15.75 18.55
CA PRO A 173 14.99 14.62 18.98
C PRO A 173 15.47 13.32 18.32
N ILE A 174 15.30 12.20 19.03
CA ILE A 174 15.52 10.87 18.44
C ILE A 174 14.26 10.51 17.65
N LEU A 175 14.27 10.86 16.38
CA LEU A 175 13.15 10.68 15.46
C LEU A 175 13.42 9.49 14.52
N ILE A 176 12.61 8.44 14.60
CA ILE A 176 12.83 7.19 13.86
C ILE A 176 11.71 6.97 12.84
N ASP A 177 12.09 6.82 11.58
CA ASP A 177 11.18 6.39 10.51
C ASP A 177 10.97 4.87 10.58
N MET A 178 9.76 4.42 10.91
CA MET A 178 9.44 2.98 11.00
C MET A 178 8.94 2.41 9.67
N ARG A 179 9.33 3.02 8.56
CA ARG A 179 8.99 2.58 7.20
C ARG A 179 10.15 1.88 6.51
N ASN A 180 9.82 1.14 5.45
CA ASN A 180 10.86 0.53 4.62
C ASN A 180 11.64 1.61 3.85
N HIS A 181 12.88 1.33 3.48
CA HIS A 181 13.79 2.27 2.83
C HIS A 181 13.17 2.96 1.60
N TYR A 182 12.43 2.21 0.77
CA TYR A 182 11.82 2.77 -0.45
C TYR A 182 10.75 3.82 -0.14
N GLU A 183 10.08 3.76 1.02
CA GLU A 183 9.10 4.77 1.44
C GLU A 183 9.83 6.06 1.84
N SER A 184 10.96 5.93 2.52
CA SER A 184 11.81 7.03 2.99
C SER A 184 12.64 7.69 1.89
N ASN A 185 12.82 7.00 0.75
CA ASN A 185 13.51 7.54 -0.43
C ASN A 185 12.74 8.65 -1.15
N ILE A 186 11.42 8.76 -0.93
CA ILE A 186 10.58 9.75 -1.59
C ILE A 186 10.02 10.83 -0.66
N GLY A 187 10.16 10.66 0.65
CA GLY A 187 9.83 11.68 1.63
C GLY A 187 10.05 11.20 3.06
N PHE A 188 10.32 12.10 3.98
CA PHE A 188 10.66 11.82 5.38
C PHE A 188 10.51 13.08 6.25
N PHE A 189 10.41 12.92 7.56
CA PHE A 189 10.53 14.06 8.47
C PHE A 189 11.99 14.51 8.57
N GLU A 190 12.22 15.81 8.53
CA GLU A 190 13.56 16.37 8.65
C GLU A 190 14.22 15.97 9.97
N GLY A 191 15.49 15.57 9.92
CA GLY A 191 16.23 15.05 11.08
C GLY A 191 15.91 13.60 11.47
N ALA A 192 15.00 12.92 10.77
CA ALA A 192 14.69 11.52 11.06
C ALA A 192 15.87 10.57 10.74
N ILE A 193 16.12 9.65 11.64
CA ILE A 193 16.89 8.43 11.40
C ILE A 193 16.04 7.54 10.49
N ARG A 194 16.59 7.18 9.33
CA ARG A 194 15.92 6.37 8.30
C ARG A 194 16.62 5.02 8.21
N PRO A 195 16.15 3.98 8.91
CA PRO A 195 16.73 2.65 8.83
C PRO A 195 16.77 2.15 7.39
N ASP A 196 17.90 1.59 6.99
CA ASP A 196 18.02 0.92 5.70
C ASP A 196 17.42 -0.49 5.78
N ALA A 197 16.09 -0.56 5.77
CA ALA A 197 15.32 -1.78 6.00
C ALA A 197 14.41 -2.12 4.82
N ASP A 198 14.37 -3.41 4.43
CA ASP A 198 13.49 -3.92 3.38
C ASP A 198 12.12 -4.33 3.89
N THR A 199 12.03 -4.69 5.18
CA THR A 199 10.81 -5.14 5.83
C THR A 199 10.63 -4.50 7.19
N TYR A 200 9.40 -4.55 7.71
CA TYR A 200 9.10 -4.09 9.07
C TYR A 200 9.89 -4.87 10.15
N LYS A 201 10.13 -6.18 9.93
CA LYS A 201 11.02 -6.96 10.81
C LYS A 201 12.43 -6.37 10.84
N ASP A 202 12.96 -5.98 9.69
CA ASP A 202 14.30 -5.37 9.61
C ASP A 202 14.29 -3.97 10.25
N CYS A 203 13.18 -3.22 10.13
CA CYS A 203 12.99 -1.95 10.84
C CYS A 203 13.01 -2.13 12.36
N ILE A 204 12.34 -3.16 12.90
CA ILE A 204 12.35 -3.48 14.33
C ILE A 204 13.77 -3.81 14.81
N LYS A 205 14.52 -4.59 14.03
CA LYS A 205 15.91 -4.90 14.34
C LYS A 205 16.75 -3.61 14.40
N ALA A 206 16.69 -2.78 13.36
CA ALA A 206 17.44 -1.54 13.30
C ALA A 206 17.04 -0.54 14.41
N MET A 207 15.74 -0.44 14.73
CA MET A 207 15.24 0.35 15.84
C MET A 207 15.85 -0.11 17.18
N ASN A 208 15.87 -1.42 17.45
CA ASN A 208 16.48 -1.95 18.66
C ASN A 208 17.98 -1.65 18.74
N GLU A 209 18.70 -1.71 17.61
CA GLU A 209 20.11 -1.34 17.52
C GLU A 209 20.33 0.16 17.79
N ILE A 210 19.53 1.03 17.17
CA ILE A 210 19.55 2.49 17.41
C ILE A 210 19.31 2.79 18.90
N CYS A 211 18.34 2.11 19.51
CA CYS A 211 17.91 2.35 20.89
C CYS A 211 18.73 1.58 21.95
N ALA A 212 19.70 0.76 21.56
CA ALA A 212 20.50 -0.04 22.50
C ALA A 212 21.30 0.86 23.46
N GLU A 213 21.93 1.90 22.90
CA GLU A 213 22.80 2.84 23.63
C GLU A 213 22.07 4.11 24.10
N VAL A 214 20.76 4.20 23.86
CA VAL A 214 19.96 5.38 24.25
C VAL A 214 19.47 5.21 25.70
N PRO A 215 19.68 6.22 26.58
CA PRO A 215 19.12 6.21 27.93
C PRO A 215 17.59 6.07 27.94
N LYS A 216 17.04 5.25 28.84
CA LYS A 216 15.61 4.84 28.80
C LYS A 216 14.61 5.93 29.18
N ASP A 217 15.10 7.03 29.75
CA ASP A 217 14.36 8.24 30.10
C ASP A 217 14.32 9.29 28.98
N GLU A 218 15.07 9.07 27.90
CA GLU A 218 15.01 9.86 26.67
C GLU A 218 13.67 9.72 25.95
N GLU A 219 13.33 10.75 25.19
CA GLU A 219 12.14 10.77 24.35
C GLU A 219 12.44 10.21 22.96
N ILE A 220 11.70 9.18 22.59
CA ILE A 220 11.74 8.58 21.26
C ILE A 220 10.51 9.02 20.48
N PHE A 221 10.72 9.57 19.30
CA PHE A 221 9.67 9.96 18.37
C PHE A 221 9.65 8.97 17.22
N MET A 222 8.48 8.45 16.85
CA MET A 222 8.37 7.49 15.75
C MET A 222 7.20 7.82 14.85
N TYR A 223 7.39 7.61 13.56
CA TYR A 223 6.32 7.79 12.58
C TYR A 223 6.35 6.73 11.49
N CYS A 224 5.18 6.54 10.89
CA CYS A 224 5.00 5.75 9.67
C CYS A 224 3.79 6.31 8.91
N THR A 225 3.40 5.70 7.80
CA THR A 225 2.30 6.18 6.94
C THR A 225 1.01 6.48 7.70
N GLY A 226 0.52 5.51 8.49
CA GLY A 226 -0.81 5.57 9.11
C GLY A 226 -0.89 5.12 10.58
N GLY A 227 0.25 5.01 11.27
CA GLY A 227 0.31 4.75 12.72
C GLY A 227 0.59 3.30 13.14
N ILE A 228 -0.02 2.30 12.48
CA ILE A 228 0.00 0.89 12.95
C ILE A 228 1.40 0.31 13.26
N ARG A 229 2.40 0.61 12.43
CA ARG A 229 3.79 0.16 12.65
C ARG A 229 4.38 0.80 13.90
N CYS A 230 4.11 2.09 14.12
CA CYS A 230 4.63 2.81 15.28
C CYS A 230 3.95 2.42 16.58
N THR A 231 2.64 2.14 16.56
CA THR A 231 1.95 1.62 17.75
C THR A 231 2.55 0.30 18.20
N LYS A 232 2.76 -0.64 17.27
CA LYS A 232 3.40 -1.91 17.58
C LYS A 232 4.87 -1.75 18.01
N ALA A 233 5.65 -0.95 17.28
CA ALA A 233 7.05 -0.68 17.61
C ALA A 233 7.23 0.02 18.96
N GLY A 234 6.38 1.00 19.26
CA GLY A 234 6.39 1.72 20.53
C GLY A 234 6.01 0.81 21.70
N ALA A 235 4.99 -0.04 21.53
CA ALA A 235 4.64 -1.05 22.53
C ALA A 235 5.81 -2.01 22.81
N ILE A 236 6.55 -2.44 21.76
CA ILE A 236 7.77 -3.24 21.88
C ILE A 236 8.86 -2.47 22.65
N LEU A 237 9.12 -1.19 22.31
CA LEU A 237 10.14 -0.40 23.01
C LEU A 237 9.79 -0.16 24.49
N GLN A 238 8.52 0.08 24.81
CA GLN A 238 8.09 0.30 26.18
C GLN A 238 8.17 -0.99 27.01
N SER A 239 7.58 -2.08 26.51
CA SER A 239 7.46 -3.34 27.25
C SER A 239 8.76 -4.15 27.30
N ALA A 240 9.47 -4.28 26.18
CA ALA A 240 10.66 -5.12 26.08
C ALA A 240 11.96 -4.36 26.37
N SER A 241 12.03 -3.08 25.99
CA SER A 241 13.26 -2.27 26.10
C SER A 241 13.23 -1.24 27.24
N GLY A 242 12.10 -1.06 27.92
CA GLY A 242 11.95 -0.22 29.11
C GLY A 242 11.92 1.29 28.87
N PHE A 243 11.74 1.75 27.62
CA PHE A 243 11.60 3.18 27.33
C PHE A 243 10.29 3.71 27.90
N LYS A 244 10.34 4.83 28.61
CA LYS A 244 9.13 5.40 29.23
C LYS A 244 8.40 6.38 28.32
N LYS A 245 9.14 7.11 27.50
CA LYS A 245 8.62 8.22 26.69
C LYS A 245 8.75 7.91 25.21
N VAL A 246 7.73 7.27 24.66
CA VAL A 246 7.61 7.01 23.22
C VAL A 246 6.43 7.81 22.69
N HIS A 247 6.70 8.71 21.75
CA HIS A 247 5.75 9.61 21.13
C HIS A 247 5.53 9.24 19.67
N LEU A 248 4.27 9.14 19.27
CA LEU A 248 3.84 8.83 17.92
C LEU A 248 2.98 9.99 17.40
N VAL A 249 2.99 10.22 16.09
CA VAL A 249 1.97 11.08 15.47
C VAL A 249 0.70 10.26 15.22
N ASP A 250 -0.41 10.74 15.77
CA ASP A 250 -1.70 10.10 15.58
C ASP A 250 -2.13 10.15 14.12
N GLY A 251 -2.60 9.02 13.59
CA GLY A 251 -2.87 8.85 12.16
C GLY A 251 -1.63 8.92 11.23
N GLY A 252 -0.41 8.98 11.75
CA GLY A 252 0.81 8.91 10.94
C GLY A 252 1.04 10.13 10.03
N ILE A 253 1.88 9.91 9.00
CA ILE A 253 2.18 10.93 7.98
C ILE A 253 0.91 11.38 7.25
N THR A 254 -0.05 10.49 7.01
CA THR A 254 -1.29 10.85 6.29
C THR A 254 -2.09 11.90 7.07
N ALA A 255 -2.28 11.73 8.38
CA ALA A 255 -2.96 12.72 9.20
C ALA A 255 -2.15 14.02 9.35
N TYR A 256 -0.83 13.92 9.52
CA TYR A 256 0.05 15.09 9.52
C TYR A 256 -0.03 15.88 8.22
N GLY A 257 0.01 15.19 7.07
CA GLY A 257 -0.08 15.76 5.73
C GLY A 257 -1.36 16.53 5.48
N ARG A 258 -2.50 15.98 5.94
CA ARG A 258 -3.79 16.67 5.90
C ARG A 258 -3.77 17.92 6.77
N TRP A 259 -3.33 17.80 8.01
CA TRP A 259 -3.29 18.93 8.95
C TRP A 259 -2.36 20.05 8.47
N ILE A 260 -1.15 19.74 7.99
CA ILE A 260 -0.17 20.74 7.56
C ILE A 260 -0.62 21.49 6.31
N ALA A 261 -1.38 20.84 5.41
CA ALA A 261 -1.94 21.48 4.23
C ALA A 261 -2.99 22.57 4.58
N GLU A 262 -3.56 22.52 5.78
CA GLU A 262 -4.50 23.52 6.30
C GLU A 262 -3.80 24.68 7.03
N GLN A 263 -2.46 24.62 7.20
CA GLN A 263 -1.69 25.65 7.90
C GLN A 263 -1.07 26.63 6.90
N GLU A 264 -1.42 27.91 6.98
CA GLU A 264 -0.86 28.96 6.11
C GLU A 264 0.49 29.49 6.62
N ASP A 265 0.74 29.41 7.92
CA ASP A 265 1.88 30.03 8.62
C ASP A 265 2.96 29.04 9.08
N LYS A 266 2.80 27.75 8.75
CA LYS A 266 3.71 26.68 9.19
C LYS A 266 4.34 25.97 8.00
N GLU A 267 5.68 25.86 8.03
CA GLU A 267 6.40 25.03 7.09
C GLU A 267 6.33 23.56 7.50
N SER A 268 6.05 22.66 6.55
CA SER A 268 6.03 21.23 6.83
C SER A 268 7.39 20.70 7.28
N LEU A 269 7.42 19.97 8.40
CA LEU A 269 8.57 19.20 8.86
C LEU A 269 8.76 17.90 8.06
N PHE A 270 7.67 17.39 7.46
CA PHE A 270 7.75 16.28 6.51
C PHE A 270 8.04 16.82 5.12
N LYS A 271 9.13 16.38 4.49
CA LYS A 271 9.52 16.77 3.15
C LYS A 271 9.23 15.64 2.17
N GLY A 272 8.71 15.97 1.00
CA GLY A 272 8.48 15.10 -0.15
C GLY A 272 7.13 14.42 -0.16
N LYS A 273 7.13 13.14 -0.55
CA LYS A 273 5.94 12.33 -0.82
C LYS A 273 5.80 11.20 0.20
N ASN A 274 4.59 11.01 0.74
CA ASN A 274 4.26 9.88 1.61
C ASN A 274 3.93 8.65 0.76
N PHE A 275 4.66 7.54 0.88
CA PHE A 275 4.35 6.33 0.12
C PHE A 275 3.05 5.67 0.59
N THR A 276 2.16 5.32 -0.35
CA THR A 276 0.91 4.58 -0.07
C THR A 276 0.94 3.20 -0.70
N PHE A 277 0.31 2.25 -0.01
CA PHE A 277 0.27 0.84 -0.42
C PHE A 277 -0.90 0.55 -1.36
N ASP A 278 -1.20 1.44 -2.30
CA ASP A 278 -2.29 1.29 -3.25
C ASP A 278 -1.89 1.79 -4.63
N ALA A 279 -2.83 1.90 -5.57
CA ALA A 279 -2.53 2.29 -6.94
C ALA A 279 -1.87 3.68 -7.06
N ARG A 280 -2.07 4.58 -6.09
CA ARG A 280 -1.52 5.94 -6.09
C ARG A 280 0.00 5.93 -5.90
N MET A 281 0.53 4.94 -5.17
CA MET A 281 1.96 4.80 -4.84
C MET A 281 2.59 6.04 -4.20
N GLY A 282 1.75 6.87 -3.58
CA GLY A 282 2.10 7.94 -2.67
C GLY A 282 1.20 9.16 -2.78
N GLU A 283 1.28 10.00 -1.77
CA GLU A 283 0.53 11.25 -1.57
C GLU A 283 1.53 12.40 -1.41
N LYS A 284 1.41 13.45 -2.22
CA LYS A 284 2.28 14.62 -2.13
C LYS A 284 2.02 15.36 -0.81
N ILE A 285 3.08 15.67 -0.05
CA ILE A 285 3.01 16.53 1.13
C ILE A 285 3.70 17.87 0.86
N THR A 286 4.91 17.85 0.29
CA THR A 286 5.60 19.06 -0.22
C THR A 286 6.12 18.83 -1.64
N ASP A 287 6.68 19.88 -2.24
CA ASP A 287 7.30 19.84 -3.57
C ASP A 287 8.69 19.21 -3.63
N ASP A 288 9.27 18.86 -2.48
CA ASP A 288 10.61 18.30 -2.41
C ASP A 288 10.73 16.95 -3.15
N VAL A 289 11.77 16.80 -3.97
CA VAL A 289 12.04 15.58 -4.74
C VAL A 289 13.42 15.06 -4.37
N PHE A 290 13.46 13.98 -3.56
CA PHE A 290 14.71 13.37 -3.10
C PHE A 290 15.19 12.21 -3.98
N GLY A 291 14.25 11.49 -4.60
CA GLY A 291 14.56 10.33 -5.42
C GLY A 291 15.10 10.68 -6.80
N LYS A 292 15.66 9.68 -7.49
CA LYS A 292 16.13 9.78 -8.87
C LYS A 292 15.51 8.66 -9.70
N CYS A 293 15.17 8.97 -10.94
CA CYS A 293 14.72 7.97 -11.90
C CYS A 293 15.84 6.95 -12.11
N GLN A 294 15.54 5.69 -11.85
CA GLN A 294 16.51 4.60 -11.95
C GLN A 294 17.07 4.44 -13.38
N ILE A 295 16.27 4.81 -14.39
CA ILE A 295 16.64 4.66 -15.81
C ILE A 295 17.53 5.81 -16.30
N CYS A 296 17.24 7.06 -15.95
CA CYS A 296 17.94 8.23 -16.53
C CYS A 296 18.61 9.17 -15.52
N GLY A 297 18.45 8.94 -14.22
CA GLY A 297 19.06 9.77 -13.17
C GLY A 297 18.36 11.09 -12.85
N GLN A 298 17.35 11.50 -13.62
CA GLN A 298 16.61 12.75 -13.36
C GLN A 298 15.86 12.70 -12.02
N PRO A 299 15.70 13.83 -11.30
CA PRO A 299 14.89 13.88 -10.07
C PRO A 299 13.51 13.25 -10.27
N CYS A 300 13.12 12.35 -9.37
CA CYS A 300 11.89 11.58 -9.48
C CYS A 300 11.45 11.01 -8.13
N ASN A 301 10.18 11.17 -7.79
CA ASN A 301 9.53 10.57 -6.61
C ASN A 301 8.37 9.64 -7.01
N ARG A 302 8.27 9.25 -8.29
CA ARG A 302 7.23 8.38 -8.83
C ARG A 302 7.71 6.94 -8.89
N TYR A 303 7.12 6.09 -8.06
CA TYR A 303 7.32 4.65 -8.15
C TYR A 303 6.46 4.01 -9.24
N GLN A 304 6.99 2.96 -9.85
CA GLN A 304 6.21 2.02 -10.65
C GLN A 304 6.81 0.62 -10.54
N ASN A 305 5.99 -0.40 -10.81
CA ASN A 305 6.50 -1.73 -11.09
C ASN A 305 6.82 -1.86 -12.59
N CYS A 306 7.88 -2.60 -12.92
CA CYS A 306 8.13 -3.03 -14.29
C CYS A 306 6.93 -3.79 -14.85
N SER A 307 6.46 -3.42 -16.05
CA SER A 307 5.31 -4.04 -16.73
C SER A 307 5.53 -5.49 -17.16
N HIS A 308 6.78 -5.94 -17.29
CA HIS A 308 7.10 -7.35 -17.47
C HIS A 308 6.76 -8.12 -16.18
N SER A 309 5.70 -8.94 -16.20
CA SER A 309 5.14 -9.54 -14.98
C SER A 309 6.10 -10.43 -14.19
N SER A 310 7.01 -11.17 -14.86
CA SER A 310 8.02 -11.98 -14.16
C SER A 310 9.17 -11.15 -13.57
N CYS A 311 9.29 -9.88 -13.94
CA CYS A 311 10.26 -8.95 -13.35
C CYS A 311 9.59 -8.21 -12.19
N ASN A 312 8.54 -7.44 -12.48
CA ASN A 312 7.73 -6.70 -11.49
C ASN A 312 8.54 -5.94 -10.41
N ILE A 313 9.75 -5.48 -10.75
CA ILE A 313 10.59 -4.74 -9.81
C ILE A 313 9.99 -3.35 -9.57
N LEU A 314 9.95 -2.92 -8.31
CA LEU A 314 9.53 -1.58 -7.92
C LEU A 314 10.71 -0.62 -8.09
N MET A 315 10.52 0.45 -8.86
CA MET A 315 11.59 1.41 -9.16
C MET A 315 11.04 2.83 -9.29
N LEU A 316 11.89 3.83 -9.04
CA LEU A 316 11.61 5.21 -9.38
C LEU A 316 11.76 5.42 -10.89
N CYS A 317 10.71 5.92 -11.54
CA CYS A 317 10.67 6.07 -12.99
C CYS A 317 9.92 7.35 -13.38
N CYS A 318 10.64 8.26 -14.03
CA CYS A 318 10.04 9.50 -14.53
C CYS A 318 9.06 9.20 -15.68
N PRO A 319 8.07 10.08 -15.92
CA PRO A 319 7.09 9.87 -16.99
C PRO A 319 7.72 9.66 -18.36
N SER A 320 8.80 10.40 -18.69
CA SER A 320 9.51 10.24 -19.97
C SER A 320 10.09 8.84 -20.15
N CYS A 321 10.80 8.30 -19.16
CA CYS A 321 11.33 6.93 -19.24
C CYS A 321 10.22 5.89 -19.16
N SER A 322 9.17 6.13 -18.36
CA SER A 322 8.00 5.26 -18.28
C SER A 322 7.36 5.07 -19.65
N ALA A 323 7.22 6.15 -20.41
CA ALA A 323 6.62 6.11 -21.73
C ALA A 323 7.61 5.56 -22.78
N GLN A 324 8.87 6.02 -22.78
CA GLN A 324 9.93 5.54 -23.69
C GLN A 324 10.16 4.03 -23.60
N PHE A 325 10.10 3.46 -22.39
CA PHE A 325 10.39 2.04 -22.15
C PHE A 325 9.14 1.21 -21.84
N LEU A 326 7.94 1.64 -22.26
CA LEU A 326 6.69 0.87 -22.14
C LEU A 326 6.39 0.38 -20.70
N ASN A 327 6.66 1.23 -19.71
CA ASN A 327 6.57 0.96 -18.28
C ASN A 327 7.51 -0.16 -17.78
N THR A 328 8.49 -0.59 -18.56
CA THR A 328 9.48 -1.59 -18.17
C THR A 328 10.68 -0.97 -17.45
N CYS A 329 11.52 -1.80 -16.83
CA CYS A 329 12.76 -1.39 -16.18
C CYS A 329 13.92 -1.05 -17.12
N ALA A 330 13.65 -0.82 -18.41
CA ALA A 330 14.63 -0.59 -19.47
C ALA A 330 15.65 -1.72 -19.73
N ARG A 331 15.75 -2.79 -18.92
CA ARG A 331 16.53 -3.97 -19.31
C ARG A 331 16.02 -4.53 -20.64
N LEU A 332 16.93 -4.83 -21.57
CA LEU A 332 16.61 -5.25 -22.95
C LEU A 332 15.53 -6.32 -22.99
N LYS A 333 15.72 -7.43 -22.24
CA LYS A 333 14.75 -8.52 -22.16
C LYS A 333 13.36 -8.10 -21.68
N CYS A 334 13.29 -7.17 -20.72
CA CYS A 334 12.01 -6.68 -20.22
C CYS A 334 11.31 -5.82 -21.27
N TYR A 335 12.05 -4.91 -21.91
CA TYR A 335 11.54 -4.08 -22.99
C TYR A 335 11.06 -4.92 -24.17
N ASP A 336 11.90 -5.81 -24.70
CA ASP A 336 11.59 -6.61 -25.89
C ASP A 336 10.35 -7.47 -25.69
N THR A 337 10.24 -8.15 -24.54
CA THR A 337 9.06 -8.98 -24.23
C THR A 337 7.76 -8.17 -24.24
N VAL A 338 7.78 -6.94 -23.71
CA VAL A 338 6.61 -6.08 -23.67
C VAL A 338 6.35 -5.45 -25.04
N HIS A 339 7.38 -5.00 -25.73
CA HIS A 339 7.30 -4.41 -27.07
C HIS A 339 6.77 -5.40 -28.11
N GLU A 340 7.30 -6.63 -28.15
CA GLU A 340 6.80 -7.70 -29.01
C GLU A 340 5.32 -8.00 -28.75
N PHE A 341 4.89 -8.01 -27.49
CA PHE A 341 3.49 -8.21 -27.15
C PHE A 341 2.62 -7.06 -27.67
N VAL A 342 3.04 -5.80 -27.45
CA VAL A 342 2.28 -4.62 -27.90
C VAL A 342 2.13 -4.62 -29.43
N ASN A 343 3.17 -4.99 -30.17
CA ASN A 343 3.15 -5.00 -31.63
C ASN A 343 2.44 -6.24 -32.23
N SER A 344 2.44 -7.39 -31.55
CA SER A 344 1.71 -8.59 -32.01
C SER A 344 0.24 -8.60 -31.61
N ALA A 345 -0.15 -7.80 -30.61
CA ALA A 345 -1.53 -7.68 -30.16
C ALA A 345 -2.45 -7.03 -31.20
N SER A 346 -1.94 -6.19 -32.11
CA SER A 346 -2.72 -5.64 -33.23
C SER A 346 -3.14 -6.71 -34.25
N GLU A 347 -2.43 -7.83 -34.35
CA GLU A 347 -2.76 -8.93 -35.29
C GLU A 347 -3.78 -9.94 -34.72
N HIS A 348 -4.00 -9.94 -33.40
CA HIS A 348 -4.83 -10.95 -32.70
C HIS A 348 -6.11 -10.39 -32.08
N PHE A 349 -6.50 -9.17 -32.44
CA PHE A 349 -7.67 -8.49 -31.88
C PHE A 349 -8.98 -9.10 -32.39
N LYS A 350 -9.65 -9.91 -31.55
CA LYS A 350 -11.07 -10.25 -31.68
C LYS A 350 -11.82 -9.82 -30.39
N PRO A 351 -13.04 -9.26 -30.48
CA PRO A 351 -13.61 -8.41 -29.44
C PRO A 351 -14.21 -9.14 -28.22
N ASP A 352 -14.29 -10.46 -28.25
CA ASP A 352 -15.08 -11.21 -27.26
C ASP A 352 -14.18 -12.00 -26.29
N GLY A 353 -13.89 -11.39 -25.14
CA GLY A 353 -13.41 -12.09 -23.94
C GLY A 353 -11.90 -12.43 -23.89
N PRO A 354 -11.42 -13.03 -22.79
CA PRO A 354 -10.01 -13.37 -22.60
C PRO A 354 -9.59 -14.41 -23.64
N VAL A 355 -8.84 -13.98 -24.66
CA VAL A 355 -8.29 -14.89 -25.66
C VAL A 355 -6.94 -15.42 -25.16
N MET A 356 -6.84 -16.74 -25.09
CA MET A 356 -5.55 -17.43 -24.96
C MET A 356 -4.90 -17.49 -26.34
N VAL A 357 -3.88 -16.66 -26.58
CA VAL A 357 -3.03 -16.78 -27.78
C VAL A 357 -1.70 -17.36 -27.36
N ASN A 358 -1.38 -18.57 -27.84
CA ASN A 358 -0.12 -19.26 -27.57
C ASN A 358 0.27 -19.34 -26.07
N GLY A 359 -0.70 -19.59 -25.19
CA GLY A 359 -0.46 -19.77 -23.75
C GLY A 359 -0.30 -18.47 -22.94
N VAL A 360 -0.60 -17.31 -23.52
CA VAL A 360 -0.55 -15.99 -22.86
C VAL A 360 -1.95 -15.61 -22.34
N ARG A 361 -2.05 -15.18 -21.07
CA ARG A 361 -3.23 -14.43 -20.60
C ARG A 361 -3.09 -12.98 -21.03
N ALA A 362 -3.83 -12.57 -22.05
CA ALA A 362 -4.09 -11.17 -22.32
C ALA A 362 -5.27 -10.70 -21.45
N PHE A 363 -5.12 -9.57 -20.78
CA PHE A 363 -6.24 -8.85 -20.20
C PHE A 363 -6.53 -7.63 -21.08
N VAL A 364 -7.71 -7.57 -21.66
CA VAL A 364 -8.36 -6.30 -21.98
C VAL A 364 -9.50 -6.17 -20.98
N LYS A 365 -9.44 -5.15 -20.11
CA LYS A 365 -10.67 -4.63 -19.53
C LYS A 365 -11.18 -3.63 -20.57
N GLN A 366 -12.36 -3.85 -21.15
CA GLN A 366 -13.05 -2.74 -21.80
C GLN A 366 -13.08 -1.59 -20.80
N GLY A 367 -12.69 -0.40 -21.23
CA GLY A 367 -13.19 0.80 -20.57
C GLY A 367 -14.70 0.70 -20.60
N GLU A 368 -15.31 0.46 -19.44
CA GLU A 368 -16.66 0.94 -19.23
C GLU A 368 -16.63 2.42 -19.60
N LYS A 369 -17.63 2.84 -20.39
CA LYS A 369 -17.78 4.22 -20.86
C LYS A 369 -17.43 5.17 -19.70
N ASN A 370 -16.37 5.98 -19.87
CA ASN A 370 -15.92 7.09 -18.99
C ASN A 370 -14.64 6.89 -18.17
N MET A 371 -13.57 6.32 -18.74
CA MET A 371 -12.21 6.64 -18.30
C MET A 371 -11.36 7.13 -19.47
N ASP A 372 -10.59 8.19 -19.25
CA ASP A 372 -9.64 8.79 -20.20
C ASP A 372 -8.86 7.74 -20.98
N LYS A 373 -8.80 7.96 -22.30
CA LYS A 373 -8.25 7.06 -23.31
C LYS A 373 -6.76 6.75 -23.19
N GLU A 374 -6.04 7.25 -22.18
CA GLU A 374 -4.57 7.29 -22.23
C GLU A 374 -3.81 6.52 -21.14
N SER A 375 -4.47 5.87 -20.17
CA SER A 375 -3.76 5.06 -19.17
C SER A 375 -4.07 3.56 -19.25
N SER A 376 -3.58 2.91 -20.31
CA SER A 376 -3.60 1.44 -20.42
C SER A 376 -2.44 0.82 -19.61
N ARG A 377 -2.73 -0.03 -18.62
CA ARG A 377 -1.73 -0.88 -17.95
C ARG A 377 -1.82 -2.33 -18.43
N VAL A 378 -0.77 -2.77 -19.13
CA VAL A 378 -0.60 -4.13 -19.63
C VAL A 378 0.23 -4.95 -18.64
N VAL A 379 -0.24 -6.16 -18.27
CA VAL A 379 0.50 -7.14 -17.46
C VAL A 379 0.59 -8.44 -18.26
N ILE A 380 1.79 -8.80 -18.72
CA ILE A 380 2.04 -9.96 -19.59
C ILE A 380 2.88 -10.98 -18.86
N GLY A 381 2.45 -12.25 -18.82
CA GLY A 381 3.29 -13.39 -18.48
C GLY A 381 3.19 -14.47 -19.56
N LYS A 382 4.30 -14.77 -20.23
CA LYS A 382 4.47 -15.98 -21.06
C LYS A 382 4.94 -17.13 -20.17
N GLN A 383 4.38 -18.32 -20.31
CA GLN A 383 5.08 -19.54 -19.90
C GLN A 383 6.09 -19.86 -21.02
N GLY A 384 7.39 -19.68 -20.77
CA GLY A 384 8.40 -20.15 -21.74
C GLY A 384 9.76 -19.44 -21.76
N VAL A 385 9.90 -18.20 -21.27
CA VAL A 385 11.22 -17.57 -21.12
C VAL A 385 11.23 -16.79 -19.81
N LYS A 386 11.81 -17.37 -18.75
CA LYS A 386 12.01 -16.66 -17.49
C LYS A 386 12.91 -15.45 -17.76
N CYS A 387 12.61 -14.28 -17.19
CA CYS A 387 13.63 -13.25 -17.02
C CYS A 387 14.82 -13.93 -16.30
N ASP A 388 16.05 -13.77 -16.77
CA ASP A 388 17.19 -14.57 -16.26
C ASP A 388 17.40 -14.39 -14.75
N ASN A 389 16.81 -13.33 -14.19
CA ASN A 389 16.69 -13.12 -12.77
C ASN A 389 15.19 -13.08 -12.37
N GLU A 390 14.71 -14.15 -11.75
CA GLU A 390 13.42 -14.19 -11.06
C GLU A 390 13.58 -13.37 -9.77
N HIS A 391 13.31 -12.08 -9.88
CA HIS A 391 13.55 -11.18 -8.76
C HIS A 391 12.45 -11.32 -7.73
N ASN A 392 12.83 -11.68 -6.51
CA ASN A 392 11.90 -11.69 -5.38
C ASN A 392 11.41 -10.26 -5.12
N ARG A 393 10.20 -10.11 -4.55
CA ARG A 393 9.61 -8.82 -4.16
C ARG A 393 10.47 -7.94 -3.22
N ARG A 394 11.61 -8.45 -2.77
CA ARG A 394 12.55 -7.78 -1.84
C ARG A 394 13.80 -7.24 -2.54
N ILE A 395 14.01 -7.58 -3.81
CA ILE A 395 15.18 -7.14 -4.54
C ILE A 395 15.02 -5.68 -4.91
N ARG A 396 16.04 -4.87 -4.58
CA ARG A 396 16.02 -3.44 -4.79
C ARG A 396 16.33 -3.10 -6.23
N ALA A 397 15.75 -2.01 -6.73
CA ALA A 397 15.98 -1.55 -8.10
C ALA A 397 17.48 -1.37 -8.39
N ILE A 398 18.23 -0.80 -7.44
CA ILE A 398 19.67 -0.55 -7.56
C ILE A 398 20.50 -1.83 -7.67
N GLU A 399 20.10 -2.92 -7.01
CA GLU A 399 20.79 -4.22 -7.09
C GLU A 399 20.64 -4.89 -8.46
N VAL A 400 19.63 -4.47 -9.24
CA VAL A 400 19.27 -5.07 -10.53
C VAL A 400 19.64 -4.18 -11.69
N LEU A 401 19.47 -2.88 -11.53
CA LEU A 401 19.58 -1.88 -12.57
C LEU A 401 20.87 -1.05 -12.45
N GLY A 402 21.63 -1.26 -11.38
CA GLY A 402 22.83 -0.49 -11.04
C GLY A 402 22.48 0.91 -10.54
N GLU A 403 23.45 1.81 -10.57
CA GLU A 403 23.22 3.23 -10.29
C GLU A 403 22.28 3.87 -11.33
N PRO A 404 21.58 4.97 -11.01
CA PRO A 404 20.71 5.65 -11.97
C PRO A 404 21.43 5.95 -13.30
N GLY A 405 20.86 5.48 -14.42
CA GLY A 405 21.47 5.58 -15.75
C GLY A 405 22.29 4.36 -16.19
N GLU A 406 22.64 3.46 -15.27
CA GLU A 406 23.53 2.33 -15.58
C GLU A 406 22.89 1.30 -16.51
N VAL A 407 21.59 1.03 -16.35
CA VAL A 407 20.83 0.13 -17.24
C VAL A 407 20.90 0.54 -18.72
N LEU A 408 21.08 1.84 -19.03
CA LEU A 408 21.21 2.31 -20.41
C LEU A 408 22.55 1.93 -21.05
N LYS A 409 23.58 1.62 -20.26
CA LYS A 409 24.85 1.11 -20.79
C LYS A 409 24.68 -0.26 -21.42
N GLU A 410 23.69 -1.06 -20.99
CA GLU A 410 23.39 -2.35 -21.61
C GLU A 410 22.92 -2.20 -23.06
N TRP A 411 22.16 -1.14 -23.37
CA TRP A 411 21.72 -0.84 -24.74
C TRP A 411 22.88 -0.50 -25.65
N ALA A 412 23.78 0.39 -25.20
CA ALA A 412 24.98 0.75 -25.94
C ALA A 412 25.89 -0.47 -26.17
N LYS A 413 26.10 -1.31 -25.14
CA LYS A 413 26.87 -2.55 -25.26
C LYS A 413 26.24 -3.55 -26.23
N ALA A 414 24.92 -3.58 -26.32
CA ALA A 414 24.20 -4.41 -27.28
C ALA A 414 24.12 -3.79 -28.69
N GLY A 415 24.71 -2.62 -28.92
CA GLY A 415 24.65 -1.92 -30.21
C GLY A 415 23.23 -1.49 -30.60
N ARG A 416 22.36 -1.22 -29.61
CA ARG A 416 20.97 -0.84 -29.82
C ARG A 416 20.74 0.63 -29.48
N ASP A 417 20.09 1.33 -30.40
CA ASP A 417 19.55 2.65 -30.13
C ASP A 417 18.44 2.57 -29.09
N LEU A 418 18.36 3.61 -28.25
CA LEU A 418 17.24 3.73 -27.32
C LEU A 418 15.94 3.94 -28.10
N PRO A 419 14.79 3.44 -27.59
CA PRO A 419 13.50 3.73 -28.20
C PRO A 419 13.29 5.25 -28.29
N PRO A 420 12.54 5.74 -29.28
CA PRO A 420 12.27 7.17 -29.38
C PRO A 420 11.58 7.66 -28.10
N LYS A 421 11.99 8.82 -27.60
CA LYS A 421 11.25 9.47 -26.52
C LYS A 421 9.90 9.93 -27.09
N PRO A 422 8.78 9.65 -26.41
CA PRO A 422 7.50 10.19 -26.84
C PRO A 422 7.53 11.71 -26.72
N ASP A 423 6.89 12.40 -27.68
CA ASP A 423 6.73 13.86 -27.65
C ASP A 423 5.95 14.26 -26.40
N VAL A 424 6.61 14.98 -25.48
CA VAL A 424 6.08 15.33 -24.16
C VAL A 424 5.12 16.54 -24.23
N THR A 425 4.58 16.88 -25.41
CA THR A 425 3.60 17.98 -25.55
C THR A 425 2.17 17.62 -25.18
N MET A 426 1.91 16.39 -24.73
CA MET A 426 0.63 15.99 -24.14
C MET A 426 0.86 15.16 -22.87
N ASN A 427 0.18 15.53 -21.79
CA ASN A 427 0.12 14.86 -20.47
C ASN A 427 1.10 15.33 -19.39
N SER A 428 1.00 16.62 -19.02
CA SER A 428 1.45 17.13 -17.73
C SER A 428 0.46 16.88 -16.58
N GLU A 429 -0.66 16.20 -16.79
CA GLU A 429 -1.66 15.92 -15.76
C GLU A 429 -2.26 14.51 -15.93
N ILE A 430 -1.61 13.47 -15.38
CA ILE A 430 -2.25 12.21 -14.97
C ILE A 430 -1.59 11.67 -13.70
#